data_AF-A0A3B0UK39-F1
#
_entry.id   AF-A0A3B0UK39-F1
#
_cell.length_a   1.000
_cell.length_b   1.000
_cell.length_c   1.000
_cell.angle_alpha   90.00
_cell.angle_beta   90.00
_cell.angle_gamma   90.00
#
_symmetry.space_group_name_H-M   'P 1'
#
loop_
_entity.id
_entity.type
_entity.pdbx_description
1 polymer ?
#
loop_
_entity_poly.entity_id
_entity_poly.type
_entity_poly.pdbx_seq_one_letter_code
_entity_poly.pdbx_strand_id
1 'polypeptide(L)'
;MALQTLRTLGVKYFEPLVRQSIRFLQTTYSLAHQSCPFVPPSVAQAPHAPWWQYHADFTHYWHNPRPEVIGYLLDWADDDLGEQVLTAVINTATQTKNIEMHTLYCYLRLLETAALPNTARRTLNPPVEHWAEQLVETNSQKWGEYGLRPLAVAPTPNSLLADRLADVIEIELDYVVQEQQVDGAWWPTWTWGDAYPDAWQQAMQAWKGVITLKNLLRRNPKNN
;
A
#
# COMPACT_ATOMS: atom_id res chain seq x y z
N MET A 1 1.80 -5.69 4.75
CA MET A 1 2.15 -6.87 3.93
C MET A 1 1.45 -8.16 4.39
N ALA A 2 1.53 -8.55 5.67
CA ALA A 2 0.87 -9.79 6.15
C ALA A 2 -0.65 -9.78 5.94
N LEU A 3 -1.36 -8.78 6.45
CA LEU A 3 -2.82 -8.65 6.30
C LEU A 3 -3.26 -8.52 4.83
N GLN A 4 -2.45 -7.85 3.98
CA GLN A 4 -2.67 -7.80 2.54
C GLN A 4 -2.66 -9.20 1.93
N THR A 5 -1.66 -10.01 2.29
CA THR A 5 -1.53 -11.39 1.81
C THR A 5 -2.69 -12.25 2.26
N LEU A 6 -3.10 -12.15 3.53
CA LEU A 6 -4.25 -12.86 4.07
C LEU A 6 -5.54 -12.49 3.31
N ARG A 7 -5.73 -11.21 2.99
CA ARG A 7 -6.87 -10.73 2.19
C ARG A 7 -6.82 -11.29 0.76
N THR A 8 -5.68 -11.21 0.08
CA THR A 8 -5.50 -11.75 -1.28
C THR A 8 -5.76 -13.25 -1.35
N LEU A 9 -5.35 -14.01 -0.33
CA LEU A 9 -5.60 -15.44 -0.24
C LEU A 9 -7.03 -15.80 0.20
N GLY A 10 -7.87 -14.80 0.49
CA GLY A 10 -9.25 -15.02 0.95
C GLY A 10 -9.36 -15.72 2.29
N VAL A 11 -8.31 -15.61 3.14
CA VAL A 11 -8.27 -16.20 4.48
C VAL A 11 -9.43 -15.65 5.31
N LYS A 12 -10.15 -16.54 5.98
CA LYS A 12 -11.38 -16.18 6.69
C LYS A 12 -11.08 -15.48 8.01
N TYR A 13 -11.96 -14.55 8.40
CA TYR A 13 -11.82 -13.75 9.62
C TYR A 13 -11.70 -14.58 10.91
N PHE A 14 -12.26 -15.80 10.92
CA PHE A 14 -12.20 -16.68 12.08
C PHE A 14 -10.85 -17.41 12.25
N GLU A 15 -9.97 -17.35 11.25
CA GLU A 15 -8.66 -18.01 11.32
C GLU A 15 -7.81 -17.38 12.43
N PRO A 16 -7.10 -18.18 13.25
CA PRO A 16 -6.37 -17.68 14.41
C PRO A 16 -5.41 -16.53 14.08
N LEU A 17 -4.72 -16.61 12.93
CA LEU A 17 -3.79 -15.58 12.49
C LEU A 17 -4.47 -14.24 12.20
N VAL A 18 -5.65 -14.26 11.57
CA VAL A 18 -6.44 -13.05 11.30
C VAL A 18 -6.94 -12.46 12.62
N ARG A 19 -7.55 -13.28 13.49
CA ARG A 19 -8.07 -12.82 14.79
C ARG A 19 -6.98 -12.21 15.67
N GLN A 20 -5.81 -12.84 15.74
CA GLN A 20 -4.69 -12.32 16.52
C GLN A 20 -4.16 -11.01 15.95
N SER A 21 -4.08 -10.89 14.62
CA SER A 21 -3.65 -9.66 13.97
C SER A 21 -4.65 -8.52 14.21
N ILE A 22 -5.95 -8.78 14.07
CA ILE A 22 -7.00 -7.79 14.35
C ILE A 22 -6.99 -7.36 15.82
N ARG A 23 -6.87 -8.31 16.76
CA ARG A 23 -6.72 -7.98 18.19
C ARG A 23 -5.50 -7.11 18.45
N PHE A 24 -4.37 -7.39 17.79
CA PHE A 24 -3.20 -6.54 17.88
C PHE A 24 -3.49 -5.11 17.40
N LEU A 25 -4.20 -4.95 16.27
CA LEU A 25 -4.59 -3.62 15.78
C LEU A 25 -5.51 -2.90 16.78
N GLN A 26 -6.56 -3.57 17.28
CA GLN A 26 -7.50 -3.00 18.25
C GLN A 26 -6.81 -2.54 19.54
N THR A 27 -5.91 -3.37 20.07
CA THR A 27 -5.18 -3.07 21.32
C THR A 27 -4.11 -2.01 21.15
N THR A 28 -3.54 -1.85 19.96
CA THR A 28 -2.46 -0.88 19.71
C THR A 28 -2.98 0.47 19.22
N TYR A 29 -4.19 0.51 18.66
CA TYR A 29 -4.77 1.75 18.15
C TYR A 29 -5.00 2.76 19.28
N SER A 30 -4.50 3.98 19.11
CA SER A 30 -4.74 5.08 20.05
C SER A 30 -5.87 5.98 19.55
N LEU A 31 -7.05 5.88 20.17
CA LEU A 31 -8.17 6.79 19.91
C LEU A 31 -7.82 8.25 20.25
N ALA A 32 -7.05 8.48 21.33
CA ALA A 32 -6.64 9.81 21.76
C ALA A 32 -5.77 10.52 20.70
N HIS A 33 -4.92 9.78 20.00
CA HIS A 33 -4.05 10.33 18.95
C HIS A 33 -4.58 10.08 17.53
N GLN A 34 -5.72 9.38 17.41
CA GLN A 34 -6.29 8.89 16.15
C GLN A 34 -5.24 8.22 15.26
N SER A 35 -4.40 7.38 15.84
CA SER A 35 -3.15 6.94 15.21
C SER A 35 -2.72 5.55 15.68
N CYS A 36 -1.81 4.96 14.89
CA CYS A 36 -1.35 3.59 15.00
C CYS A 36 0.18 3.55 15.24
N PRO A 37 0.66 3.65 16.48
CA PRO A 37 2.09 3.59 16.78
C PRO A 37 2.61 2.14 16.76
N PHE A 38 2.38 1.38 15.68
CA PHE A 38 2.75 -0.04 15.60
C PHE A 38 4.25 -0.30 15.68
N VAL A 39 5.04 0.75 15.53
CA VAL A 39 6.49 0.69 15.41
C VAL A 39 7.08 1.15 16.74
N PRO A 40 7.54 0.21 17.61
CA PRO A 40 8.24 0.60 18.83
C PRO A 40 9.62 1.19 18.52
N PRO A 41 10.22 1.99 19.42
CA PRO A 41 11.57 2.54 19.22
C PRO A 41 12.64 1.49 18.93
N SER A 42 12.46 0.26 19.43
CA SER A 42 13.39 -0.84 19.25
C SER A 42 13.56 -1.27 17.79
N VAL A 43 12.64 -0.93 16.87
CA VAL A 43 12.83 -1.28 15.45
C VAL A 43 14.06 -0.63 14.84
N ALA A 44 14.46 0.55 15.35
CA ALA A 44 15.60 1.28 14.84
C ALA A 44 16.93 0.54 15.07
N GLN A 45 16.93 -0.50 15.92
CA GLN A 45 18.10 -1.32 16.23
C GLN A 45 18.30 -2.50 15.26
N ALA A 46 17.28 -2.88 14.50
CA ALA A 46 17.36 -3.96 13.51
C ALA A 46 17.87 -3.43 12.17
N PRO A 47 18.51 -4.24 11.30
CA PRO A 47 18.82 -3.83 9.92
C PRO A 47 17.56 -3.41 9.15
N HIS A 48 17.59 -2.23 8.54
CA HIS A 48 16.43 -1.64 7.85
C HIS A 48 16.85 -0.69 6.72
N ALA A 49 15.89 -0.37 5.85
CA ALA A 49 16.07 0.66 4.84
C ALA A 49 16.24 2.04 5.47
N PRO A 50 17.02 2.97 4.90
CA PRO A 50 17.24 4.31 5.48
C PRO A 50 15.96 5.09 5.82
N TRP A 51 14.89 4.86 5.07
CA TRP A 51 13.57 5.49 5.25
C TRP A 51 12.66 4.80 6.27
N TRP A 52 13.07 3.72 6.92
CA TRP A 52 12.31 3.03 7.97
C TRP A 52 12.75 3.46 9.37
N GLN A 53 12.49 4.72 9.71
CA GLN A 53 12.84 5.29 11.01
C GLN A 53 11.67 5.23 11.99
N TYR A 54 11.98 5.16 13.28
CA TYR A 54 10.99 5.35 14.33
C TYR A 54 10.61 6.82 14.45
N HIS A 55 9.32 7.12 14.50
CA HIS A 55 8.79 8.45 14.74
C HIS A 55 7.92 8.46 16.00
N ALA A 56 8.29 9.31 16.97
CA ALA A 56 7.51 9.52 18.19
C ALA A 56 6.25 10.38 17.97
N ASP A 57 6.23 11.15 16.88
CA ASP A 57 5.08 11.97 16.50
C ASP A 57 3.98 11.09 15.90
N PHE A 58 2.86 10.99 16.60
CA PHE A 58 1.71 10.19 16.18
C PHE A 58 1.04 10.71 14.91
N THR A 59 1.17 12.01 14.60
CA THR A 59 0.58 12.60 13.40
C THR A 59 1.22 12.05 12.12
N HIS A 60 2.46 11.56 12.21
CA HIS A 60 3.16 10.88 11.13
C HIS A 60 2.36 9.69 10.59
N TYR A 61 1.58 9.01 11.44
CA TYR A 61 0.84 7.81 11.05
C TYR A 61 -0.62 8.06 10.65
N TRP A 62 -1.06 9.33 10.57
CA TRP A 62 -2.44 9.66 10.18
C TRP A 62 -2.80 9.27 8.74
N HIS A 63 -1.80 9.28 7.87
CA HIS A 63 -1.97 9.02 6.44
C HIS A 63 -1.43 7.65 6.02
N ASN A 64 -0.38 7.18 6.67
CA ASN A 64 0.22 5.87 6.46
C ASN A 64 0.63 5.28 7.82
N PRO A 65 0.06 4.16 8.30
CA PRO A 65 -0.79 3.22 7.57
C PRO A 65 -2.30 3.32 7.87
N ARG A 66 -2.75 4.34 8.61
CA ARG A 66 -4.10 4.39 9.20
C ARG A 66 -5.27 4.07 8.25
N PRO A 67 -5.39 4.62 7.01
CA PRO A 67 -6.49 4.29 6.12
C PRO A 67 -6.58 2.80 5.80
N GLU A 68 -5.46 2.14 5.50
CA GLU A 68 -5.43 0.70 5.20
C GLU A 68 -5.81 -0.13 6.43
N VAL A 69 -5.31 0.25 7.60
CA VAL A 69 -5.57 -0.43 8.88
C VAL A 69 -7.05 -0.47 9.20
N ILE A 70 -7.74 0.66 9.04
CA ILE A 70 -9.20 0.74 9.25
C ILE A 70 -9.92 -0.19 8.28
N GLY A 71 -9.43 -0.33 7.06
CA GLY A 71 -9.97 -1.30 6.10
C GLY A 71 -9.99 -2.72 6.66
N TYR A 72 -8.94 -3.14 7.38
CA TYR A 72 -8.93 -4.47 8.01
C TYR A 72 -9.87 -4.56 9.22
N LEU A 73 -9.97 -3.50 10.01
CA LEU A 73 -10.91 -3.44 11.13
C LEU A 73 -12.36 -3.54 10.64
N LEU A 74 -12.71 -2.80 9.60
CA LEU A 74 -14.06 -2.84 9.00
C LEU A 74 -14.43 -4.24 8.48
N ASP A 75 -13.49 -4.95 7.84
CA ASP A 75 -13.77 -6.28 7.29
C ASP A 75 -13.82 -7.39 8.36
N TRP A 76 -12.98 -7.29 9.41
CA TRP A 76 -12.66 -8.45 10.26
C TRP A 76 -12.78 -8.22 11.78
N ALA A 77 -12.93 -6.98 12.24
CA ALA A 77 -13.18 -6.72 13.66
C ALA A 77 -14.63 -7.03 14.02
N ASP A 78 -14.84 -7.41 15.28
CA ASP A 78 -16.14 -7.65 15.91
C ASP A 78 -16.62 -6.47 16.77
N ASP A 79 -15.89 -5.35 16.75
CA ASP A 79 -16.23 -4.09 17.41
C ASP A 79 -16.47 -2.97 16.39
N ASP A 80 -16.78 -1.77 16.90
CA ASP A 80 -17.08 -0.57 16.11
C ASP A 80 -15.86 0.34 15.92
N LEU A 81 -14.64 -0.08 16.31
CA LEU A 81 -13.45 0.77 16.23
C LEU A 81 -13.19 1.26 14.80
N GLY A 82 -13.34 0.37 13.81
CA GLY A 82 -13.20 0.74 12.40
C GLY A 82 -14.16 1.84 11.98
N GLU A 83 -15.42 1.77 12.44
CA GLU A 83 -16.47 2.75 12.14
C GLU A 83 -16.20 4.08 12.85
N GLN A 84 -15.83 4.04 14.14
CA GLN A 84 -15.51 5.24 14.93
C GLN A 84 -14.39 6.06 14.30
N VAL A 85 -13.37 5.39 13.74
CA VAL A 85 -12.20 6.06 13.17
C VAL A 85 -12.44 6.50 11.71
N LEU A 86 -13.32 5.83 10.97
CA LEU A 86 -13.56 6.10 9.55
C LEU A 86 -13.90 7.58 9.29
N THR A 87 -14.71 8.20 10.14
CA THR A 87 -15.03 9.63 10.03
C THR A 87 -13.78 10.52 10.08
N ALA A 88 -12.84 10.22 10.98
CA ALA A 88 -11.60 10.98 11.08
C ALA A 88 -10.73 10.83 9.82
N VAL A 89 -10.69 9.64 9.21
CA VAL A 89 -9.97 9.42 7.95
C VAL A 89 -10.61 10.17 6.78
N ILE A 90 -11.94 10.16 6.67
CA ILE A 90 -12.66 10.93 5.65
C ILE A 90 -12.39 12.43 5.80
N ASN A 91 -12.48 12.96 7.03
CA ASN A 91 -12.22 14.37 7.31
C ASN A 91 -10.77 14.74 6.98
N THR A 92 -9.82 13.88 7.35
CA THR A 92 -8.40 14.07 7.01
C THR A 92 -8.22 14.12 5.49
N ALA A 93 -8.77 13.14 4.76
CA ALA A 93 -8.61 13.05 3.32
C ALA A 93 -9.19 14.25 2.56
N THR A 94 -10.37 14.73 2.97
CA THR A 94 -11.08 15.84 2.31
C THR A 94 -10.42 17.20 2.57
N GLN A 95 -9.58 17.32 3.59
CA GLN A 95 -8.85 18.55 3.92
C GLN A 95 -7.39 18.53 3.43
N THR A 96 -6.84 17.37 3.10
CA THR A 96 -5.46 17.22 2.66
C THR A 96 -5.32 17.50 1.16
N LYS A 97 -4.49 18.49 0.82
CA LYS A 97 -4.22 18.84 -0.58
C LYS A 97 -3.20 17.91 -1.23
N ASN A 98 -2.07 17.70 -0.56
CA ASN A 98 -0.94 16.94 -1.09
C ASN A 98 -0.61 15.80 -0.14
N ILE A 99 -0.22 14.65 -0.70
CA ILE A 99 0.25 13.49 0.04
C ILE A 99 1.53 12.94 -0.60
N GLU A 100 2.25 12.09 0.13
CA GLU A 100 3.35 11.29 -0.43
C GLU A 100 2.80 9.97 -0.99
N MET A 101 3.48 9.38 -1.98
CA MET A 101 2.98 8.21 -2.75
C MET A 101 2.56 7.00 -1.90
N HIS A 102 3.20 6.73 -0.76
CA HIS A 102 2.84 5.60 0.10
C HIS A 102 1.49 5.80 0.80
N THR A 103 1.10 7.06 1.02
CA THR A 103 -0.23 7.40 1.54
C THR A 103 -1.30 7.02 0.52
N LEU A 104 -1.05 7.22 -0.78
CA LEU A 104 -2.01 6.88 -1.83
C LEU A 104 -2.33 5.38 -1.83
N TYR A 105 -1.32 4.51 -1.66
CA TYR A 105 -1.55 3.07 -1.49
C TYR A 105 -2.48 2.74 -0.33
N CYS A 106 -2.36 3.46 0.80
CA CYS A 106 -3.19 3.20 1.97
C CYS A 106 -4.67 3.51 1.69
N TYR A 107 -4.95 4.61 0.98
CA TYR A 107 -6.31 4.97 0.59
C TYR A 107 -6.88 4.06 -0.50
N LEU A 108 -6.09 3.66 -1.50
CA LEU A 108 -6.51 2.69 -2.51
C LEU A 108 -6.92 1.37 -1.85
N ARG A 109 -6.15 0.86 -0.88
CA ARG A 109 -6.49 -0.36 -0.13
C ARG A 109 -7.70 -0.19 0.79
N LEU A 110 -7.91 1.00 1.34
CA LEU A 110 -9.15 1.31 2.05
C LEU A 110 -10.35 1.19 1.09
N LEU A 111 -10.24 1.75 -0.11
CA LEU A 111 -11.29 1.69 -1.13
C LEU A 111 -11.54 0.28 -1.69
N GLU A 112 -10.62 -0.66 -1.52
CA GLU A 112 -10.79 -2.09 -1.83
C GLU A 112 -11.50 -2.89 -0.71
N THR A 113 -11.66 -2.31 0.49
CA THR A 113 -12.27 -2.99 1.65
C THR A 113 -13.72 -3.34 1.37
N ALA A 114 -14.17 -4.56 1.65
CA ALA A 114 -15.53 -5.00 1.30
C ALA A 114 -16.58 -4.31 2.17
N ALA A 115 -16.33 -4.21 3.48
CA ALA A 115 -17.24 -3.60 4.45
C ALA A 115 -17.28 -2.06 4.42
N LEU A 116 -16.48 -1.39 3.60
CA LEU A 116 -16.46 0.07 3.54
C LEU A 116 -17.81 0.61 2.99
N PRO A 117 -18.52 1.51 3.71
CA PRO A 117 -19.79 2.06 3.26
C PRO A 117 -19.68 2.79 1.92
N ASN A 118 -20.70 2.64 1.06
CA ASN A 118 -20.73 3.29 -0.26
C ASN A 118 -20.68 4.81 -0.18
N THR A 119 -21.24 5.41 0.88
CA THR A 119 -21.13 6.84 1.15
C THR A 119 -19.67 7.25 1.37
N ALA A 120 -18.94 6.52 2.21
CA ALA A 120 -17.51 6.74 2.45
C ALA A 120 -16.69 6.59 1.17
N ARG A 121 -16.94 5.56 0.35
CA ARG A 121 -16.28 5.39 -0.95
C ARG A 121 -16.48 6.60 -1.85
N ARG A 122 -17.74 7.06 -2.02
CA ARG A 122 -18.05 8.23 -2.84
C ARG A 122 -17.35 9.50 -2.36
N THR A 123 -17.19 9.68 -1.05
CA THR A 123 -16.47 10.83 -0.49
C THR A 123 -14.95 10.72 -0.70
N LEU A 124 -14.39 9.51 -0.66
CA LEU A 124 -12.95 9.28 -0.77
C LEU A 124 -12.44 9.18 -2.22
N ASN A 125 -13.29 8.79 -3.19
CA ASN A 125 -12.86 8.67 -4.59
C ASN A 125 -12.28 9.98 -5.17
N PRO A 126 -12.93 11.17 -5.06
CA PRO A 126 -12.40 12.39 -5.64
C PRO A 126 -11.00 12.80 -5.16
N PRO A 127 -10.68 12.85 -3.85
CA PRO A 127 -9.32 13.17 -3.42
C PRO A 127 -8.30 12.10 -3.85
N VAL A 128 -8.67 10.81 -3.85
CA VAL A 128 -7.78 9.72 -4.30
C VAL A 128 -7.45 9.82 -5.77
N GLU A 129 -8.44 10.08 -6.63
CA GLU A 129 -8.21 10.31 -8.06
C GLU A 129 -7.33 11.54 -8.29
N HIS A 130 -7.59 12.63 -7.56
CA HIS A 130 -6.79 13.85 -7.68
C HIS A 130 -5.32 13.64 -7.27
N TRP A 131 -5.06 12.93 -6.17
CA TRP A 131 -3.69 12.61 -5.76
C TRP A 131 -3.00 11.68 -6.76
N ALA A 132 -3.73 10.73 -7.36
CA ALA A 132 -3.18 9.87 -8.40
C ALA A 132 -2.73 10.67 -9.64
N GLU A 133 -3.51 11.67 -10.07
CA GLU A 133 -3.14 12.57 -11.17
C GLU A 133 -1.83 13.33 -10.89
N GLN A 134 -1.53 13.62 -9.62
CA GLN A 134 -0.34 14.36 -9.21
C GLN A 134 0.90 13.48 -8.99
N LEU A 135 0.69 12.24 -8.52
CA LEU A 135 1.76 11.39 -8.02
C LEU A 135 2.18 10.28 -8.98
N VAL A 136 1.28 9.84 -9.86
CA VAL A 136 1.58 8.76 -10.82
C VAL A 136 2.45 9.32 -11.94
N GLU A 137 3.64 8.77 -12.09
CA GLU A 137 4.54 9.12 -13.18
C GLU A 137 4.09 8.41 -14.46
N THR A 138 3.51 9.16 -15.39
CA THR A 138 3.01 8.64 -16.68
C THR A 138 4.04 8.75 -17.80
N ASN A 139 5.17 9.43 -17.58
CA ASN A 139 6.26 9.50 -18.55
C ASN A 139 7.16 8.27 -18.43
N SER A 140 7.13 7.41 -19.45
CA SER A 140 7.91 6.18 -19.48
C SER A 140 9.42 6.38 -19.37
N GLN A 141 9.94 7.54 -19.79
CA GLN A 141 11.37 7.84 -19.69
C GLN A 141 11.86 7.98 -18.24
N LYS A 142 10.95 8.24 -17.30
CA LYS A 142 11.27 8.38 -15.88
C LYS A 142 10.99 7.12 -15.07
N TRP A 143 10.46 6.07 -15.70
CA TRP A 143 10.13 4.85 -14.95
C TRP A 143 11.35 4.15 -14.35
N GLY A 144 12.55 4.34 -14.88
CA GLY A 144 13.79 3.86 -14.25
C GLY A 144 14.08 4.47 -12.87
N GLU A 145 13.46 5.59 -12.53
CA GLU A 145 13.63 6.27 -11.25
C GLU A 145 12.72 5.71 -10.15
N TYR A 146 13.00 6.09 -8.90
CA TYR A 146 12.12 5.76 -7.79
C TYR A 146 10.85 6.61 -7.85
N GLY A 147 9.70 5.96 -8.02
CA GLY A 147 8.43 6.66 -8.15
C GLY A 147 7.23 5.73 -8.27
N LEU A 148 6.05 6.34 -8.35
CA LEU A 148 4.78 5.65 -8.42
C LEU A 148 4.37 5.46 -9.89
N ARG A 149 4.37 4.21 -10.37
CA ARG A 149 3.99 3.88 -11.76
C ARG A 149 2.51 3.48 -11.87
N PRO A 150 1.88 3.60 -13.05
CA PRO A 150 0.46 3.26 -13.26
C PRO A 150 0.01 1.89 -12.72
N LEU A 151 0.73 0.81 -13.02
CA LEU A 151 0.42 -0.55 -12.58
C LEU A 151 0.57 -0.74 -11.06
N ALA A 152 1.21 0.19 -10.37
CA ALA A 152 1.27 0.14 -8.92
C ALA A 152 -0.05 0.60 -8.26
N VAL A 153 -0.78 1.51 -8.90
CA VAL A 153 -2.08 2.03 -8.40
C VAL A 153 -3.28 1.38 -9.09
N ALA A 154 -3.07 0.79 -10.27
CA ALA A 154 -4.07 0.05 -11.03
C ALA A 154 -3.53 -1.33 -11.46
N PRO A 155 -3.27 -2.25 -10.52
CA PRO A 155 -2.67 -3.55 -10.82
C PRO A 155 -3.61 -4.52 -11.53
N THR A 156 -4.91 -4.23 -11.59
CA THR A 156 -5.92 -5.10 -12.22
C THR A 156 -6.90 -4.28 -13.07
N PRO A 157 -7.61 -4.91 -14.02
CA PRO A 157 -8.65 -4.23 -14.80
C PRO A 157 -9.81 -3.68 -13.97
N ASN A 158 -10.01 -4.22 -12.75
CA ASN A 158 -11.08 -3.81 -11.84
C ASN A 158 -10.63 -2.71 -10.85
N SER A 159 -9.38 -2.26 -10.93
CA SER A 159 -8.87 -1.21 -10.05
C SER A 159 -9.55 0.13 -10.35
N LEU A 160 -9.78 0.95 -9.31
CA LEU A 160 -10.44 2.26 -9.43
C LEU A 160 -9.87 3.14 -10.57
N LEU A 161 -8.54 3.10 -10.74
CA LEU A 161 -7.81 3.95 -11.68
C LEU A 161 -7.54 3.26 -13.03
N ALA A 162 -8.01 2.03 -13.25
CA ALA A 162 -7.69 1.24 -14.44
C ALA A 162 -8.12 1.94 -15.74
N ASP A 163 -9.39 2.36 -15.83
CA ASP A 163 -9.92 3.03 -17.03
C ASP A 163 -9.21 4.36 -17.30
N ARG A 164 -8.92 5.13 -16.25
CA ARG A 164 -8.25 6.44 -16.34
C ARG A 164 -6.81 6.34 -16.82
N LEU A 165 -6.14 5.23 -16.51
CA LEU A 165 -4.73 5.00 -16.84
C LEU A 165 -4.54 3.98 -17.97
N ALA A 166 -5.62 3.54 -18.63
CA ALA A 166 -5.61 2.39 -19.54
C ALA A 166 -4.52 2.49 -20.62
N ASP A 167 -4.41 3.64 -21.28
CA ASP A 167 -3.42 3.85 -22.35
C ASP A 167 -1.97 3.76 -21.82
N VAL A 168 -1.72 4.32 -20.64
CA VAL A 168 -0.38 4.34 -20.03
C VAL A 168 -0.04 2.98 -19.41
N ILE A 169 -1.04 2.25 -18.90
CA ILE A 169 -0.88 0.89 -18.37
C ILE A 169 -0.40 -0.07 -19.46
N GLU A 170 -0.96 0.00 -20.67
CA GLU A 170 -0.49 -0.84 -21.79
C GLU A 170 0.99 -0.57 -22.11
N ILE A 171 1.38 0.70 -22.13
CA ILE A 171 2.79 1.09 -22.34
C ILE A 171 3.68 0.58 -21.18
N GLU A 172 3.19 0.63 -19.93
CA GLU A 172 3.95 0.11 -18.79
C GLU A 172 4.07 -1.42 -18.82
N LEU A 173 3.06 -2.15 -19.30
CA LEU A 173 3.15 -3.61 -19.46
C LEU A 173 4.27 -3.98 -20.43
N ASP A 174 4.36 -3.30 -21.58
CA ASP A 174 5.45 -3.50 -22.53
C ASP A 174 6.82 -3.15 -21.93
N TYR A 175 6.90 -2.02 -21.22
CA TYR A 175 8.11 -1.61 -20.51
C TYR A 175 8.55 -2.66 -19.49
N VAL A 176 7.62 -3.19 -18.69
CA VAL A 176 7.92 -4.21 -17.69
C VAL A 176 8.46 -5.49 -18.33
N VAL A 177 7.92 -5.92 -19.46
CA VAL A 177 8.47 -7.07 -20.20
C VAL A 177 9.92 -6.81 -20.64
N GLN A 178 10.22 -5.60 -21.12
CA GLN A 178 11.57 -5.22 -21.56
C GLN A 178 12.58 -5.12 -20.41
N GLU A 179 12.13 -4.75 -19.21
CA GLU A 179 12.97 -4.60 -18.00
C GLU A 179 13.28 -5.94 -17.30
N GLN A 180 12.80 -7.07 -17.83
CA GLN A 180 13.16 -8.39 -17.29
C GLN A 180 14.66 -8.62 -17.46
N GLN A 181 15.33 -8.98 -16.36
CA GLN A 181 16.76 -9.23 -16.38
C GLN A 181 17.08 -10.59 -17.01
N VAL A 182 18.35 -10.79 -17.38
CA VAL A 182 18.84 -12.04 -18.03
C VAL A 182 18.58 -13.29 -17.19
N ASP A 183 18.51 -13.14 -15.86
CA ASP A 183 18.17 -14.23 -14.95
C ASP A 183 16.65 -14.50 -14.81
N GLY A 184 15.83 -13.83 -15.63
CA GLY A 184 14.37 -13.95 -15.66
C GLY A 184 13.65 -13.18 -14.56
N ALA A 185 14.35 -12.42 -13.73
CA ALA A 185 13.77 -11.71 -12.61
C ALA A 185 13.66 -10.20 -12.87
N TRP A 186 12.93 -9.52 -11.99
CA TRP A 186 12.93 -8.07 -11.90
C TRP A 186 13.54 -7.64 -10.57
N TRP A 187 14.44 -6.66 -10.63
CA TRP A 187 15.20 -6.21 -9.48
C TRP A 187 14.54 -4.96 -8.86
N PRO A 188 14.72 -4.71 -7.55
CA PRO A 188 14.25 -3.46 -6.94
C PRO A 188 14.97 -2.24 -7.55
N THR A 189 14.25 -1.15 -7.74
CA THR A 189 14.81 0.15 -8.19
C THR A 189 15.39 0.98 -7.04
N TRP A 190 15.45 0.40 -5.84
CA TRP A 190 15.95 1.03 -4.62
C TRP A 190 17.01 0.16 -3.95
N THR A 191 17.84 0.80 -3.13
CA THR A 191 18.91 0.17 -2.35
C THR A 191 18.94 0.73 -0.93
N TRP A 192 19.46 -0.05 0.03
CA TRP A 192 19.80 0.47 1.36
C TRP A 192 21.10 1.27 1.37
N GLY A 193 21.75 1.43 0.20
CA GLY A 193 23.05 2.09 0.07
C GLY A 193 24.12 1.26 0.78
N ASP A 194 24.96 1.93 1.55
CA ASP A 194 26.02 1.29 2.34
C ASP A 194 25.53 0.78 3.71
N ALA A 195 24.24 0.96 4.03
CA ALA A 195 23.68 0.53 5.31
C ALA A 195 23.41 -0.98 5.31
N TYR A 196 23.94 -1.68 6.34
CA TYR A 196 23.72 -3.11 6.59
C TYR A 196 23.95 -4.01 5.36
N PRO A 197 25.13 -4.02 4.75
CA PRO A 197 25.38 -4.68 3.45
C PRO A 197 24.97 -6.16 3.44
N ASP A 198 25.32 -6.93 4.48
CA ASP A 198 24.99 -8.36 4.58
C ASP A 198 23.46 -8.61 4.69
N ALA A 199 22.76 -7.74 5.41
CA ALA A 199 21.32 -7.83 5.56
C ALA A 199 20.60 -7.35 4.29
N TRP A 200 21.12 -6.31 3.64
CA TRP A 200 20.61 -5.82 2.37
C TRP A 200 20.73 -6.90 1.28
N GLN A 201 21.83 -7.64 1.21
CA GLN A 201 21.98 -8.72 0.23
C GLN A 201 20.86 -9.76 0.36
N GLN A 202 20.50 -10.14 1.59
CA GLN A 202 19.39 -11.07 1.86
C GLN A 202 18.03 -10.44 1.53
N ALA A 203 17.80 -9.20 1.97
CA ALA A 203 16.58 -8.47 1.71
C ALA A 203 16.35 -8.24 0.20
N MET A 204 17.41 -7.94 -0.55
CA MET A 204 17.39 -7.76 -1.99
C MET A 204 16.92 -9.04 -2.70
N GLN A 205 17.44 -10.21 -2.30
CA GLN A 205 16.99 -11.48 -2.88
C GLN A 205 15.52 -11.76 -2.58
N ALA A 206 15.07 -11.49 -1.35
CA ALA A 206 13.65 -11.62 -1.00
C ALA A 206 12.76 -10.66 -1.81
N TRP A 207 13.16 -9.38 -1.93
CA TRP A 207 12.44 -8.38 -2.72
C TRP A 207 12.38 -8.72 -4.20
N LYS A 208 13.48 -9.23 -4.76
CA LYS A 208 13.53 -9.73 -6.14
C LYS A 208 12.46 -10.81 -6.39
N GLY A 209 12.30 -11.75 -5.45
CA GLY A 209 11.23 -12.74 -5.51
C GLY A 209 9.83 -12.13 -5.48
N VAL A 210 9.58 -11.19 -4.57
CA VAL A 210 8.29 -10.50 -4.45
C VAL A 210 7.95 -9.70 -5.72
N ILE A 211 8.91 -8.95 -6.26
CA ILE A 211 8.72 -8.12 -7.46
C ILE A 211 8.51 -9.00 -8.69
N THR A 212 9.30 -10.07 -8.83
CA THR A 212 9.14 -11.04 -9.92
C THR A 212 7.76 -11.67 -9.89
N LEU A 213 7.30 -12.17 -8.74
CA LEU A 213 5.96 -12.73 -8.59
C LEU A 213 4.88 -11.70 -8.95
N LYS A 214 5.01 -10.46 -8.45
CA LYS A 214 4.06 -9.39 -8.77
C LYS A 214 3.97 -9.12 -10.27
N ASN A 215 5.10 -9.06 -10.97
CA ASN A 215 5.12 -8.80 -12.41
C ASN A 215 4.53 -9.97 -13.21
N LEU A 216 4.80 -11.21 -12.82
CA LEU A 216 4.24 -12.40 -13.47
C LEU A 216 2.72 -12.55 -13.27
N LEU A 217 2.18 -12.04 -12.17
CA LEU A 217 0.74 -12.08 -11.89
C LEU A 217 -0.06 -10.95 -12.58
N ARG A 218 0.61 -9.97 -13.20
CA ARG A 218 -0.07 -8.90 -13.94
C ARG A 218 -0.82 -9.51 -15.13
N ARG A 219 -2.07 -9.11 -15.30
CA ARG A 219 -2.91 -9.52 -16.43
C ARG A 219 -3.09 -8.33 -17.36
N ASN A 220 -3.00 -8.57 -18.68
CA ASN A 220 -3.34 -7.54 -19.65
C ASN A 220 -4.88 -7.31 -19.61
N PRO A 221 -5.35 -6.06 -19.42
CA PRO A 221 -6.78 -5.75 -19.36
C PRO A 221 -7.57 -6.06 -20.64
N LYS A 222 -6.91 -6.20 -21.81
CA LYS A 222 -7.57 -6.53 -23.09
C LYS A 222 -7.75 -8.02 -23.34
N ASN A 223 -7.13 -8.89 -22.53
CA ASN A 223 -7.30 -10.35 -22.65
C ASN A 223 -8.33 -10.84 -21.63
N ASN A 224 -9.61 -10.57 -21.91
CA ASN A 224 -10.74 -11.30 -21.32
C ASN A 224 -10.97 -12.62 -22.06
#